data_AF-A0A416HMI8-F1
#
_entry.id   AF-A0A416HMI8-F1
#
_cell.length_a   1.000
_cell.length_b   1.000
_cell.length_c   1.000
_cell.angle_alpha   90.00
_cell.angle_beta   90.00
_cell.angle_gamma   90.00
#
_symmetry.space_group_name_H-M   'P 1'
#
loop_
_entity.id
_entity.type
_entity.pdbx_description
1 polymer ?
#
loop_
_entity_poly.entity_id
_entity_poly.type
_entity_poly.pdbx_seq_one_letter_code
_entity_poly.pdbx_strand_id
1 'polypeptide(L)'
;MVNIAIYEKITYKQIDDMKHALGFDRRKVRGTKHRRYEPYRNYFYTGECDVEDWEQLVSIGFATKSRENWYHVSDDGRIFLERVTGVKFLPESD
;
A
#
# COMPACT_ATOMS: atom_id res chain seq x y z
N MET A 1 19.05 -3.28 -3.12
CA MET A 1 18.51 -2.54 -4.28
C MET A 1 17.30 -3.34 -4.74
N VAL A 2 16.08 -2.83 -4.57
CA VAL A 2 14.86 -3.57 -4.96
C VAL A 2 14.89 -3.76 -6.48
N ASN A 3 14.68 -4.99 -6.94
CA ASN A 3 14.72 -5.35 -8.35
C ASN A 3 13.66 -4.52 -9.10
N ILE A 4 14.11 -3.63 -10.01
CA ILE A 4 13.22 -2.69 -10.70
C ILE A 4 12.12 -3.42 -11.49
N ALA A 5 12.39 -4.64 -11.96
CA ALA A 5 11.43 -5.48 -12.68
C ALA A 5 10.19 -5.83 -11.84
N ILE A 6 10.28 -5.79 -10.50
CA ILE A 6 9.13 -6.01 -9.60
C ILE A 6 8.14 -4.85 -9.70
N TYR A 7 8.61 -3.62 -9.94
CA TYR A 7 7.76 -2.43 -10.04
C TYR A 7 6.98 -2.37 -11.36
N GLU A 8 7.43 -3.05 -12.42
CA GLU A 8 6.85 -2.92 -13.78
C GLU A 8 5.49 -3.61 -13.93
N LYS A 9 5.14 -4.55 -13.05
CA LYS A 9 3.95 -5.40 -13.19
C LYS A 9 2.81 -5.10 -12.21
N ILE A 10 2.84 -3.92 -11.57
CA ILE A 10 1.79 -3.50 -10.64
C ILE A 10 0.66 -2.80 -11.39
N THR A 11 -0.57 -3.26 -11.16
CA THR A 11 -1.76 -2.68 -11.79
C THR A 11 -2.25 -1.43 -11.07
N TYR A 12 -3.03 -0.60 -11.75
CA TYR A 12 -3.71 0.54 -11.12
C TYR A 12 -4.61 0.10 -9.95
N LYS A 13 -5.30 -1.04 -10.11
CA LYS A 13 -6.18 -1.60 -9.08
C LYS A 13 -5.40 -1.93 -7.81
N GLN A 14 -4.28 -2.63 -7.92
CA GLN A 14 -3.42 -2.93 -6.78
C GLN A 14 -2.91 -1.68 -6.06
N ILE A 15 -2.58 -0.61 -6.81
CA ILE A 15 -2.20 0.69 -6.22
C ILE A 15 -3.37 1.30 -5.44
N ASP A 16 -4.58 1.25 -6.00
CA ASP A 16 -5.78 1.79 -5.35
C ASP A 16 -6.17 0.99 -4.11
N ASP A 17 -6.06 -0.34 -4.16
CA ASP A 17 -6.33 -1.23 -3.04
C ASP A 17 -5.32 -1.01 -1.89
N MET A 18 -4.04 -0.85 -2.18
CA MET A 18 -3.04 -0.51 -1.16
C MET A 18 -3.32 0.87 -0.53
N LYS A 19 -3.71 1.87 -1.34
CA LYS A 19 -4.16 3.18 -0.81
C LYS A 19 -5.40 3.03 0.07
N HIS A 20 -6.36 2.20 -0.35
CA HIS A 20 -7.57 1.93 0.41
C HIS A 20 -7.24 1.29 1.76
N ALA A 21 -6.38 0.28 1.78
CA ALA A 21 -5.94 -0.40 3.00
C ALA A 21 -5.34 0.56 4.01
N LEU A 22 -4.58 1.57 3.54
CA LEU A 22 -4.00 2.64 4.35
C LEU A 22 -4.98 3.79 4.67
N GLY A 23 -6.21 3.73 4.15
CA GLY A 23 -7.23 4.77 4.31
C GLY A 23 -6.89 6.09 3.62
N PHE A 24 -6.04 6.05 2.59
CA PHE A 24 -5.49 7.24 1.94
C PHE A 24 -6.57 8.21 1.48
N ASP A 25 -6.49 9.46 1.95
CA ASP A 25 -7.34 10.56 1.52
C ASP A 25 -6.45 11.75 1.19
N ARG A 26 -6.49 12.19 -0.08
CA ARG A 26 -5.70 13.31 -0.56
C ARG A 26 -5.93 14.59 0.26
N ARG A 27 -7.12 14.78 0.83
CA ARG A 27 -7.48 15.94 1.66
C ARG A 27 -6.77 15.94 3.01
N LYS A 28 -6.29 14.78 3.47
CA LYS A 28 -5.56 14.62 4.74
C LYS A 28 -4.04 14.67 4.55
N VAL A 29 -3.54 14.78 3.33
CA VAL A 29 -2.10 14.93 3.06
C VAL A 29 -1.61 16.27 3.61
N ARG A 30 -0.57 16.23 4.44
CA ARG A 30 0.03 17.40 5.09
C ARG A 30 1.35 17.78 4.44
N GLY A 31 1.72 19.06 4.55
CA GLY A 31 2.98 19.60 4.02
C GLY A 31 2.90 19.98 2.53
N THR A 32 3.66 21.01 2.15
CA THR A 32 3.74 21.52 0.77
C THR A 32 5.00 21.00 0.06
N LYS A 33 6.17 21.11 0.70
CA LYS A 33 7.46 20.62 0.18
C LYS A 33 7.76 19.17 0.56
N HIS A 34 7.43 18.78 1.79
CA HIS A 34 7.62 17.43 2.32
C HIS A 34 6.26 16.81 2.63
N ARG A 35 5.58 16.37 1.57
CA ARG A 35 4.22 15.82 1.65
C ARG A 35 4.23 14.52 2.42
N ARG A 36 3.37 14.42 3.43
CA ARG A 36 3.24 13.25 4.29
C ARG A 36 1.78 12.89 4.53
N TYR A 37 1.52 11.60 4.68
CA TYR A 37 0.23 11.05 5.03
C TYR A 37 0.41 10.11 6.22
N GLU A 38 -0.45 10.26 7.23
CA GLU A 38 -0.46 9.46 8.45
C GLU A 38 -1.63 8.47 8.33
N PRO A 39 -1.36 7.18 8.05
CA PRO A 39 -2.40 6.17 7.98
C PRO A 39 -3.09 6.02 9.33
N TYR A 40 -4.42 5.94 9.33
CA TYR A 40 -5.22 5.63 10.52
C TYR A 40 -5.59 4.14 10.60
N ARG A 41 -5.22 3.37 9.57
CA ARG A 41 -5.42 1.93 9.43
C ARG A 41 -4.42 1.36 8.44
N ASN A 42 -4.26 0.06 8.45
CA ASN A 42 -3.49 -0.70 7.47
C ASN A 42 -4.07 -2.10 7.32
N TYR A 43 -5.34 -2.22 6.93
CA TYR A 43 -5.92 -3.54 6.70
C TYR A 43 -6.86 -3.51 5.50
N PHE A 44 -6.91 -4.63 4.79
CA PHE A 44 -7.86 -4.89 3.73
C PHE A 44 -8.46 -6.28 3.94
N TYR A 45 -9.78 -6.34 4.13
CA TYR A 45 -10.53 -7.58 4.11
C TYR A 45 -11.12 -7.77 2.71
N THR A 46 -10.56 -8.71 1.96
CA THR A 46 -10.94 -8.92 0.56
C THR A 46 -12.14 -9.85 0.42
N GLY A 47 -12.97 -9.61 -0.60
CA GLY A 47 -13.83 -10.65 -1.17
C GLY A 47 -13.01 -11.59 -2.07
N GLU A 48 -13.62 -12.68 -2.56
CA GLU A 48 -12.95 -13.67 -3.39
C GLU A 48 -12.28 -13.07 -4.65
N CYS A 49 -12.86 -11.99 -5.19
CA CYS A 49 -12.40 -11.35 -6.43
C CYS A 49 -11.05 -10.62 -6.32
N ASP A 50 -10.65 -10.14 -5.13
CA ASP A 50 -9.38 -9.41 -4.97
C ASP A 50 -8.28 -10.24 -4.28
N VAL A 51 -8.56 -11.51 -3.95
CA VAL A 51 -7.58 -12.41 -3.32
C VAL A 51 -6.34 -12.55 -4.19
N GLU A 52 -6.49 -12.79 -5.49
CA GLU A 52 -5.37 -13.00 -6.41
C GLU A 52 -4.48 -11.75 -6.49
N ASP A 53 -5.07 -10.56 -6.56
CA ASP A 53 -4.35 -9.28 -6.59
C ASP A 53 -3.50 -9.10 -5.33
N TRP A 54 -4.07 -9.40 -4.16
CA TRP A 54 -3.38 -9.26 -2.87
C TRP A 54 -2.32 -10.34 -2.66
N GLU A 55 -2.56 -11.58 -3.08
CA GLU A 55 -1.55 -12.65 -3.05
C GLU A 55 -0.36 -12.32 -3.96
N GLN A 56 -0.60 -11.71 -5.13
CA GLN A 56 0.48 -11.20 -5.96
C GLN A 56 1.29 -10.12 -5.22
N LEU A 57 0.65 -9.16 -4.55
CA LEU A 57 1.34 -8.15 -3.74
C LEU A 57 2.14 -8.75 -2.58
N VAL A 58 1.66 -9.83 -1.96
CA VAL A 58 2.40 -10.58 -0.94
C VAL A 58 3.63 -11.26 -1.56
N SER A 59 3.47 -11.92 -2.71
CA SER A 59 4.56 -12.65 -3.38
C SER A 59 5.76 -11.78 -3.74
N ILE A 60 5.53 -10.47 -3.93
CA ILE A 60 6.57 -9.48 -4.25
C ILE A 60 7.00 -8.63 -3.04
N GLY A 61 6.43 -8.88 -1.86
CA GLY A 61 6.79 -8.23 -0.60
C GLY A 61 6.12 -6.88 -0.34
N PHE A 62 5.13 -6.45 -1.12
CA PHE A 62 4.43 -5.16 -0.91
C PHE A 62 3.27 -5.25 0.07
N ALA A 63 2.84 -6.46 0.39
CA ALA A 63 1.83 -6.74 1.40
C ALA A 63 2.24 -7.91 2.29
N THR A 64 1.60 -8.03 3.44
CA THR A 64 1.65 -9.19 4.32
C THR A 64 0.23 -9.71 4.55
N LYS A 65 0.10 -11.03 4.74
CA LYS A 65 -1.17 -11.67 5.06
C LYS A 65 -1.18 -12.05 6.54
N SER A 66 -2.16 -11.58 7.31
CA SER A 66 -2.28 -11.91 8.73
C SER A 66 -3.23 -13.07 8.99
N ARG A 67 -4.30 -13.18 8.19
CA ARG A 67 -5.33 -14.23 8.25
C ARG A 67 -5.87 -14.48 6.86
N GLU A 68 -6.73 -15.48 6.71
CA GLU A 68 -7.48 -15.68 5.47
C GLU A 68 -8.17 -14.38 5.05
N ASN A 69 -7.89 -13.94 3.82
CA ASN A 69 -8.43 -12.72 3.20
C ASN A 69 -8.15 -11.40 3.95
N TRP A 70 -7.21 -11.40 4.91
CA TRP A 70 -6.78 -10.20 5.64
C TRP A 70 -5.34 -9.83 5.30
N TYR A 71 -5.19 -8.67 4.67
CA TYR A 71 -3.91 -8.18 4.18
C TYR A 71 -3.57 -6.81 4.76
N HIS A 72 -2.27 -6.54 4.85
CA HIS A 72 -1.68 -5.30 5.35
C HIS A 72 -0.62 -4.85 4.36
N VAL A 73 -0.51 -3.55 4.09
CA VAL A 73 0.58 -3.01 3.25
C VAL A 73 1.88 -3.06 4.06
N SER A 74 2.94 -3.60 3.46
CA SER A 74 4.26 -3.68 4.07
C SER A 74 4.99 -2.33 3.99
N ASP A 75 6.15 -2.21 4.63
CA ASP A 75 6.98 -1.02 4.50
C ASP A 75 7.50 -0.82 3.06
N ASP A 76 7.82 -1.90 2.34
CA ASP A 76 8.20 -1.82 0.93
C ASP A 76 7.02 -1.34 0.05
N GLY A 77 5.80 -1.78 0.36
CA GLY A 77 4.58 -1.30 -0.30
C GLY A 77 4.36 0.20 -0.05
N ARG A 78 4.59 0.68 1.17
CA ARG A 78 4.53 2.12 1.51
C ARG A 78 5.59 2.93 0.77
N ILE A 79 6.82 2.43 0.67
CA ILE A 79 7.91 3.06 -0.09
C ILE A 79 7.55 3.13 -1.58
N PHE A 80 6.96 2.06 -2.13
CA PHE A 80 6.46 2.06 -3.50
C PHE A 80 5.36 3.12 -3.70
N LEU A 81 4.37 3.19 -2.82
CA LEU A 81 3.33 4.22 -2.88
C LEU A 81 3.90 5.64 -2.74
N GLU A 82 4.93 5.85 -1.93
CA GLU A 82 5.64 7.13 -1.87
C GLU A 82 6.22 7.51 -3.23
N ARG A 83 6.86 6.57 -3.94
CA ARG A 83 7.39 6.83 -5.29
C ARG A 83 6.29 7.14 -6.30
N VAL A 84 5.16 6.44 -6.23
CA VAL A 84 4.02 6.63 -7.15
C VAL A 84 3.29 7.95 -6.89
N THR A 85 3.14 8.35 -5.62
CA THR A 85 2.29 9.49 -5.23
C THR A 85 3.06 10.77 -4.92
N GLY A 86 4.37 10.66 -4.65
CA GLY A 86 5.17 11.74 -4.09
C GLY A 86 4.78 12.12 -2.66
N VAL A 87 4.14 11.20 -1.92
CA VAL A 87 3.68 11.40 -0.54
C VAL A 87 4.29 10.34 0.36
N LYS A 88 5.03 10.75 1.38
CA LYS A 88 5.56 9.83 2.38
C LYS A 88 4.44 9.28 3.24
N PHE A 89 4.27 7.96 3.24
CA PHE A 89 3.36 7.26 4.15
C PHE A 89 4.11 7.00 5.47
N LEU A 90 3.63 7.61 6.56
CA LEU A 90 4.20 7.40 7.89
C LEU A 90 3.78 6.03 8.44
N PRO A 91 4.50 5.50 9.45
CA PRO A 91 4.02 4.36 10.22
C PRO A 91 2.63 4.63 10.80
N GLU A 92 1.90 3.57 11.14
CA GLU A 92 0.68 3.73 11.93
C GLU A 92 1.03 4.33 13.29
N SER A 93 0.17 5.23 13.76
CA SER A 93 0.28 5.81 15.08
C SER A 93 -0.28 4.80 16.09
N ASP A 94 0.53 4.46 17.11
CA ASP A 94 0.13 3.58 18.23
C ASP A 94 -1.10 4.09 19.00
#